data_AF-A0A1Q7FD40-F1
#
_entry.id   AF-A0A1Q7FD40-F1
#
_cell.length_a   1.000
_cell.length_b   1.000
_cell.length_c   1.000
_cell.angle_alpha   90.00
_cell.angle_beta   90.00
_cell.angle_gamma   90.00
#
_symmetry.space_group_name_H-M   'P 1'
#
loop_
_entity.id
_entity.type
_entity.pdbx_description
1 polymer ?
#
loop_
_entity_poly.entity_id
_entity_poly.type
_entity_poly.pdbx_seq_one_letter_code
_entity_poly.pdbx_strand_id
1 'polypeptide(L)' 'MILEAANGGATKTRIMYKAFLSYAQLREYLSVLIENSLLEYLEGTQTYKTTTKGLNFLKMHSEIGELLQTTVRER' A
#
# COMPACT_ATOMS: atom_id res chain seq x y z
N MET A 1 -4.13 -2.91 -0.48
CA MET A 1 -3.82 -3.42 -1.84
C MET A 1 -2.36 -3.28 -2.29
N ILE A 2 -1.68 -2.11 -2.32
CA ILE A 2 -0.21 -2.05 -2.59
C ILE A 2 0.62 -2.12 -1.30
N LEU A 3 0.36 -1.22 -0.34
CA LEU A 3 1.10 -1.16 0.93
C LEU A 3 0.95 -2.45 1.76
N GLU A 4 -0.20 -3.12 1.68
CA GLU A 4 -0.36 -4.44 2.29
C GLU A 4 0.46 -5.52 1.57
N ALA A 5 0.56 -5.45 0.24
CA ALA A 5 1.32 -6.42 -0.56
C ALA A 5 2.83 -6.27 -0.36
N ALA A 6 3.28 -5.06 -0.07
CA ALA A 6 4.67 -4.73 0.26
C ALA A 6 5.00 -4.81 1.75
N ASN A 7 4.04 -5.17 2.61
CA ASN A 7 4.31 -5.35 4.03
C ASN A 7 5.27 -6.54 4.23
N GLY A 8 6.39 -6.29 4.90
CA GLY A 8 7.48 -7.28 5.04
C GLY A 8 8.41 -7.40 3.83
N GLY A 9 8.24 -6.58 2.79
CA GLY A 9 9.07 -6.60 1.59
C GLY A 9 8.48 -7.46 0.46
N ALA A 10 8.34 -6.88 -0.73
CA ALA A 10 7.84 -7.59 -1.90
C ALA A 10 8.45 -7.06 -3.21
N THR A 11 8.57 -7.92 -4.21
CA THR A 11 9.00 -7.53 -5.56
C THR A 11 7.89 -6.78 -6.29
N LYS A 12 8.26 -6.01 -7.33
CA LYS A 12 7.29 -5.35 -8.24
C LYS A 12 6.24 -6.32 -8.74
N THR A 13 6.66 -7.50 -9.21
CA THR A 13 5.78 -8.54 -9.74
C THR A 13 4.79 -9.01 -8.68
N ARG A 14 5.25 -9.29 -7.46
CA ARG A 14 4.34 -9.73 -6.37
C ARG A 14 3.30 -8.67 -6.04
N ILE A 15 3.70 -7.39 -5.98
CA ILE A 15 2.78 -6.27 -5.74
C ILE A 15 1.76 -6.15 -6.89
N MET A 16 2.23 -6.22 -8.14
CA MET A 16 1.41 -6.14 -9.34
C MET A 16 0.27 -7.16 -9.31
N TYR A 17 0.61 -8.43 -9.07
CA TYR A 17 -0.37 -9.51 -9.04
C TYR A 17 -1.32 -9.40 -7.84
N LYS A 18 -0.82 -9.04 -6.64
CA LYS A 18 -1.69 -8.89 -5.46
C LYS A 18 -2.64 -7.70 -5.56
N ALA A 19 -2.23 -6.63 -6.23
CA ALA A 19 -3.00 -5.40 -6.37
C ALA A 19 -3.79 -5.33 -7.68
N PHE A 20 -3.69 -6.34 -8.56
CA PHE A 20 -4.34 -6.39 -9.88
C PHE A 20 -4.01 -5.17 -10.76
N LEU A 21 -2.74 -4.74 -10.75
CA LEU A 21 -2.29 -3.55 -11.49
C LEU A 21 -1.63 -3.94 -12.82
N SER A 22 -1.76 -3.08 -13.83
CA SER A 22 -0.86 -3.12 -14.99
C SER A 22 0.54 -2.60 -14.60
N TYR A 23 1.54 -2.89 -15.44
CA TYR A 23 2.90 -2.37 -15.23
C TYR A 23 2.94 -0.83 -15.21
N ALA A 24 2.18 -0.17 -16.08
CA ALA A 24 2.11 1.29 -16.16
C ALA A 24 1.55 1.89 -14.86
N GLN A 25 0.40 1.39 -14.40
CA GLN A 25 -0.22 1.82 -13.15
C GLN A 25 0.70 1.57 -11.96
N LEU A 26 1.31 0.37 -11.88
CA LEU A 26 2.21 0.03 -10.79
C LEU A 26 3.34 1.06 -10.66
N ARG A 27 3.96 1.44 -11.78
CA ARG A 27 5.06 2.40 -11.78
C ARG A 27 4.65 3.76 -11.23
N GLU A 28 3.51 4.28 -11.66
CA GLU A 28 2.99 5.58 -11.20
C GLU A 28 2.69 5.53 -9.70
N TYR A 29 1.98 4.49 -9.24
CA TYR A 29 1.67 4.33 -7.82
C TYR A 29 2.92 4.14 -6.96
N LEU A 30 3.90 3.34 -7.39
CA LEU A 30 5.13 3.16 -6.63
C LEU A 30 5.88 4.50 -6.48
N SER A 31 5.93 5.33 -7.53
CA SER A 31 6.56 6.66 -7.45
C SER A 31 5.90 7.52 -6.38
N VAL A 32 4.57 7.68 -6.46
CA VAL A 32 3.79 8.50 -5.53
C VAL A 32 3.95 8.00 -4.09
N LEU A 33 3.91 6.68 -3.87
CA LEU A 33 4.03 6.11 -2.52
C LEU A 33 5.44 6.31 -1.92
N ILE A 34 6.49 6.29 -2.74
CA ILE A 34 7.87 6.54 -2.31
C ILE A 34 8.07 8.02 -2.02
N GLU A 35 7.63 8.90 -2.92
CA GLU A 35 7.66 10.36 -2.74
C GLU A 35 6.96 10.79 -1.44
N ASN A 36 5.87 10.11 -1.08
CA ASN A 36 5.13 10.34 0.16
C ASN A 36 5.69 9.59 1.39
N SER A 37 6.80 8.87 1.24
CA SER A 37 7.44 8.06 2.29
C SER A 37 6.52 6.99 2.90
N LEU A 38 5.54 6.51 2.15
CA LEU A 38 4.66 5.40 2.55
C LEU A 38 5.28 4.04 2.18
N LEU A 39 6.21 4.04 1.22
CA LEU A 39 6.91 2.89 0.71
C LEU A 39 8.40 3.23 0.55
N GLU A 40 9.28 2.26 0.79
CA GLU A 40 10.71 2.36 0.52
C GLU A 40 11.15 1.28 -0.48
N TYR A 41 12.18 1.57 -1.27
CA TYR A 41 12.82 0.61 -2.15
C TYR A 41 14.17 0.17 -1.58
N LEU A 42 14.35 -1.14 -1.45
CA LEU A 42 15.54 -1.75 -0.87
C LEU A 42 16.41 -2.31 -2.01
N GLU A 43 17.38 -1.53 -2.47
CA GLU A 43 18.22 -1.89 -3.63
C GLU A 43 18.90 -3.25 -3.50
N GLY A 44 19.41 -3.58 -2.31
CA GLY A 44 20.13 -4.84 -2.06
C GLY A 44 19.27 -6.11 -2.25
N THR A 45 17.95 -5.99 -2.15
CA THR A 45 17.01 -7.12 -2.35
C THR A 45 16.06 -6.92 -3.53
N GLN A 46 16.12 -5.76 -4.18
CA GLN A 46 15.18 -5.32 -5.22
C GLN A 46 13.70 -5.43 -4.79
N THR A 47 13.44 -5.19 -3.50
CA THR A 47 12.09 -5.24 -2.93
C THR A 47 11.60 -3.87 -2.51
N TYR A 48 10.28 -3.73 -2.47
CA TYR A 48 9.58 -2.60 -1.91
C TYR A 48 9.03 -3.00 -0.55
N LYS A 49 9.21 -2.14 0.44
CA LYS A 49 8.74 -2.37 1.79
C LYS A 49 7.89 -1.21 2.26
N THR A 50 6.79 -1.54 2.94
CA THR A 50 5.95 -0.53 3.57
C THR A 50 6.65 0.07 4.78
N THR A 51 6.73 1.40 4.82
CA THR A 51 7.36 2.13 5.93
C THR A 51 6.45 2.15 7.15
N THR A 52 6.96 2.57 8.30
CA THR A 52 6.13 2.83 9.49
C THR A 52 5.01 3.85 9.21
N LYS A 53 5.31 4.90 8.42
CA LYS A 53 4.30 5.88 7.99
C LYS A 53 3.21 5.24 7.13
N GLY A 54 3.59 4.34 6.21
CA GLY A 54 2.66 3.56 5.39
C GLY A 54 1.77 2.62 6.21
N LEU A 55 2.31 1.98 7.26
CA LEU A 55 1.53 1.14 8.16
C LEU A 55 0.51 1.95 8.97
N ASN A 56 0.91 3.12 9.48
CA ASN A 56 -0.01 4.02 10.17
C ASN A 56 -1.12 4.52 9.24
N PHE A 57 -0.79 4.82 7.99
CA PHE A 57 -1.78 5.18 6.97
C PHE A 57 -2.81 4.06 6.75
N LEU A 58 -2.37 2.80 6.66
CA LEU A 58 -3.26 1.65 6.54
C LEU A 58 -4.20 1.52 7.74
N LYS A 59 -3.67 1.70 8.97
CA LYS A 59 -4.47 1.63 10.21
C LYS A 59 -5.56 2.70 10.26
N MET A 60 -5.21 3.95 9.94
CA MET A 60 -6.18 5.05 9.89
C MET A 60 -7.24 4.80 8.80
N HIS A 61 -6.83 4.28 7.65
CA HIS A 61 -7.76 3.93 6.57
C HIS A 61 -8.75 2.83 6.99
N SER A 62 -8.31 1.80 7.72
CA SER A 62 -9.23 0.78 8.26
C SER A 62 -10.22 1.35 9.27
N GLU A 63 -9.75 2.20 10.18
CA GLU A 63 -10.61 2.83 11.21
C GLU A 63 -11.71 3.71 10.58
N ILE A 64 -11.36 4.50 9.55
CA ILE A 64 -12.34 5.29 8.79
C ILE A 64 -13.36 4.39 8.10
N GLY A 65 -12.92 3.27 7.53
CA GLY A 65 -13.81 2.29 6.90
C GLY A 65 -14.84 1.72 7.88
N GLU A 66 -14.42 1.39 9.10
CA GLU A 66 -15.30 0.88 10.17
C GLU A 66 -16.33 1.93 10.61
N LEU A 67 -15.92 3.19 10.76
CA LEU A 67 -16.82 4.29 11.09
C LEU A 67 -17.90 4.48 10.01
N LEU A 68 -17.49 4.49 8.74
CA LEU A 68 -18.44 4.63 7.62
C LEU A 68 -19.44 3.48 7.58
N GLN A 69 -19.01 2.24 7.83
CA GLN A 69 -19.91 1.07 7.90
C GLN A 69 -20.92 1.18 9.04
N THR A 70 -20.52 1.72 10.18
CA THR A 70 -21.41 1.93 11.34
C THR A 70 -22.51 2.93 11.01
N THR A 71 -22.16 4.06 10.37
CA THR A 71 -23.15 5.09 10.00
C THR A 71 -24.17 4.67 8.95
N VAL A 72 -23.85 3.65 8.12
CA VAL A 72 -24.79 3.10 7.12
C VAL A 72 -25.76 2.10 7.75
N ARG A 73 -25.35 1.38 8.81
CA ARG A 73 -26.21 0.42 9.52
C ARG A 73 -27.22 1.06 10.47
N GLU A 74 -26.97 2.30 10.88
CA GLU A 74 -27.85 3.06 11.77
C GLU A 74 -28.89 3.91 11.01
N ARG A 75 -28.97 3.78 9.67
CA ARG A 75 -30.00 4.39 8.82
C ARG A 75 -30.92 3.32 8.22
#